data_AF-A0A671F7T7-F1
#
_entry.id   AF-A0A671F7T7-F1
#
_cell.length_a   1.000
_cell.length_b   1.000
_cell.length_c   1.000
_cell.angle_alpha   90.00
_cell.angle_beta   90.00
_cell.angle_gamma   90.00
#
_symmetry.space_group_name_H-M   'P 1'
#
loop_
_entity.id
_entity.type
_entity.pdbx_description
1 polymer ?
#
loop_
_entity_poly.entity_id
_entity_poly.type
_entity_poly.pdbx_seq_one_letter_code
_entity_poly.pdbx_strand_id
1 'polypeptide(L)'
;MWLIIPFGGWVRRRGPLVQLDTMAYRRPFCSTTGAVEIPAYIFVCVGMDIVGRRNVLMFSLISGALFCGVIMVIPKGYYIWSVVATMAGKFAIGSAFGLIYLYTAELYPTMIRPMNTVRIAVVGAGVVGLSTALCISKLVPQCSVTVISDKFTPDTTSDVAAGILIPHAYPDTPIHKQKQWFRETFDHLFAIANSAEAGETCVHLVSGWQIFESVPSEEVPFWADVVLGFRKMTEAELKKFPQHVFGQAFTTLKCEGAAYLPWLEKRVKESGGVLLTRRIEDLWELHSSFDIVVNCSGLGSRQLVGDSKIFPVRGQLLKVQAPWVKHFIRDGSGLTYVYPGVSNVTLGGSRQKGDWNLVPDAEISRDILSRCCALEPSLYGACDIKEIVGLRPVRAGIRLQKEILAQDGRRLTVVHHYGHGSGGFSMHWGTALEAAKLLSECVQDLGTPIPTSKL
;
A
#
# COMPACT_ATOMS: atom_id res chain seq x y z
N MET A 1 -21.32 -8.60 -20.84
CA MET A 1 -22.36 -9.49 -21.36
C MET A 1 -23.56 -8.66 -21.80
N TRP A 2 -23.58 -8.26 -23.08
CA TRP A 2 -24.73 -7.72 -23.81
C TRP A 2 -24.54 -8.17 -25.26
N LEU A 3 -25.29 -9.18 -25.69
CA LEU A 3 -25.30 -9.66 -27.08
C LEU A 3 -26.14 -8.68 -27.90
N ILE A 4 -25.47 -7.76 -28.60
CA ILE A 4 -26.10 -7.00 -29.68
C ILE A 4 -25.98 -7.87 -30.93
N ILE A 5 -27.10 -8.51 -31.30
CA ILE A 5 -27.27 -9.18 -32.59
C ILE A 5 -27.73 -8.11 -33.59
N PRO A 6 -26.94 -7.68 -34.59
CA PRO A 6 -27.43 -6.71 -35.55
C PRO A 6 -27.91 -7.42 -36.84
N PHE A 7 -28.91 -6.78 -37.46
CA PHE A 7 -29.49 -7.05 -38.79
C PHE A 7 -30.64 -8.06 -38.91
N GLY A 8 -31.77 -7.72 -38.28
CA GLY A 8 -33.08 -7.88 -38.94
C GLY A 8 -33.25 -6.82 -40.04
N GLY A 9 -32.97 -7.17 -41.29
CA GLY A 9 -33.08 -6.27 -42.44
C GLY A 9 -34.52 -5.87 -42.75
N TRP A 10 -34.85 -4.60 -42.52
CA TRP A 10 -36.00 -3.92 -43.12
C TRP A 10 -35.68 -3.57 -44.58
N VAL A 11 -36.23 -4.31 -45.54
CA VAL A 11 -36.28 -3.85 -46.94
C VAL A 11 -37.54 -2.99 -47.11
N ARG A 12 -37.35 -1.67 -47.20
CA ARG A 12 -38.40 -0.69 -47.48
C ARG A 12 -38.75 -0.75 -48.96
N ARG A 13 -39.91 -1.32 -49.34
CA ARG A 13 -40.52 -1.14 -50.68
C ARG A 13 -41.56 -0.02 -50.63
N ARG A 14 -41.49 0.92 -51.59
CA ARG A 14 -42.54 1.89 -51.90
C ARG A 14 -43.71 1.18 -52.62
N GLY A 15 -44.96 1.47 -52.26
CA GLY A 15 -46.18 1.19 -53.06
C GLY A 15 -46.96 -0.10 -52.70
N PRO A 16 -48.30 -0.14 -52.93
CA PRO A 16 -49.26 -0.51 -51.90
C PRO A 16 -49.78 -1.95 -51.90
N LEU A 17 -50.14 -2.40 -50.69
CA LEU A 17 -51.16 -3.39 -50.31
C LEU A 17 -51.51 -4.49 -51.33
N VAL A 18 -50.84 -5.64 -51.20
CA VAL A 18 -51.50 -6.96 -51.25
C VAL A 18 -50.98 -7.78 -50.08
N GLN A 19 -51.77 -7.79 -49.01
CA GLN A 19 -51.67 -8.75 -47.91
C GLN A 19 -52.19 -10.08 -48.46
N LEU A 20 -51.34 -11.07 -48.66
CA LEU A 20 -51.62 -12.52 -48.57
C LEU A 20 -50.29 -13.29 -48.72
N ASP A 21 -50.02 -14.16 -47.75
CA ASP A 21 -49.06 -15.28 -47.77
C ASP A 21 -47.54 -15.05 -47.72
N THR A 22 -47.03 -14.33 -46.69
CA THR A 22 -45.58 -14.36 -46.35
C THR A 22 -45.23 -14.70 -44.90
N MET A 23 -46.19 -15.14 -44.07
CA MET A 23 -45.91 -15.52 -42.67
C MET A 23 -45.31 -16.92 -42.50
N ALA A 24 -45.50 -17.85 -43.45
CA ALA A 24 -45.02 -19.23 -43.33
C ALA A 24 -43.50 -19.39 -43.53
N TYR A 25 -42.83 -18.46 -44.22
CA TYR A 25 -41.39 -18.57 -44.55
C TYR A 25 -40.45 -17.78 -43.61
N ARG A 26 -40.97 -16.91 -42.73
CA ARG A 26 -40.12 -16.09 -41.84
C ARG A 26 -39.55 -16.84 -40.63
N ARG A 27 -40.26 -17.84 -40.10
CA ARG A 27 -39.82 -18.59 -38.92
C ARG A 27 -38.63 -19.53 -39.17
N PRO A 28 -38.56 -20.34 -40.25
CA PRO A 28 -37.40 -21.19 -40.48
C PRO A 28 -36.15 -20.40 -40.92
N PHE A 29 -36.31 -19.26 -41.62
CA PHE A 29 -35.19 -18.44 -42.09
C PHE A 29 -34.43 -17.72 -40.95
N CYS A 30 -35.12 -17.40 -39.86
CA CYS A 30 -34.51 -16.78 -38.67
C CYS A 30 -33.73 -17.81 -37.82
N SER A 31 -34.19 -19.06 -37.78
CA SER A 31 -33.51 -20.14 -37.06
C SER A 31 -32.28 -20.66 -37.81
N THR A 32 -32.35 -20.76 -39.15
CA THR A 32 -31.22 -21.20 -39.98
C THR A 32 -30.10 -20.16 -40.04
N THR A 33 -30.43 -18.87 -39.92
CA THR A 33 -29.40 -17.81 -39.91
C THR A 33 -28.51 -17.87 -38.66
N GLY A 34 -29.03 -18.24 -37.48
CA GLY A 34 -28.21 -18.41 -36.28
C GLY A 34 -27.35 -19.69 -36.31
N ALA A 35 -27.84 -20.77 -36.94
CA ALA A 35 -27.13 -22.04 -37.02
C ALA A 35 -25.82 -21.99 -37.82
N VAL A 36 -25.72 -21.08 -38.80
CA VAL A 36 -24.53 -20.93 -39.66
C VAL A 36 -23.33 -20.31 -38.92
N GLU A 37 -23.56 -19.67 -37.77
CA GLU A 37 -22.49 -19.04 -36.99
C GLU A 37 -21.68 -20.06 -36.19
N ILE A 38 -22.28 -21.18 -35.76
CA ILE A 38 -21.56 -22.22 -34.98
C ILE A 38 -20.44 -22.88 -35.82
N PRO A 39 -20.70 -23.35 -37.06
CA PRO A 39 -19.65 -23.86 -37.93
C PRO A 39 -18.60 -22.79 -38.28
N ALA A 40 -19.01 -21.51 -38.39
CA ALA A 40 -18.10 -20.41 -38.69
C ALA A 40 -17.03 -20.24 -37.60
N TYR A 41 -17.42 -20.30 -36.34
CA TYR A 41 -16.47 -20.21 -35.23
C TYR A 41 -15.53 -21.43 -35.15
N ILE A 42 -16.04 -22.64 -35.40
CA ILE A 42 -15.20 -23.85 -35.47
C ILE A 42 -14.16 -23.72 -36.60
N PHE A 43 -14.58 -23.23 -37.77
CA PHE A 43 -13.70 -22.98 -38.90
C PHE A 43 -12.62 -21.93 -38.57
N VAL A 44 -12.98 -20.86 -37.86
CA VAL A 44 -12.00 -19.85 -37.41
C VAL A 44 -10.98 -20.45 -36.46
N CYS A 45 -11.40 -21.22 -35.45
CA CYS A 45 -10.49 -21.87 -34.50
C CYS A 45 -9.47 -22.77 -35.21
N VAL A 46 -9.94 -23.69 -36.07
CA VAL A 46 -9.05 -24.61 -36.78
C VAL A 46 -8.19 -23.90 -37.82
N GLY A 47 -8.76 -22.94 -38.56
CA GLY A 47 -8.05 -22.19 -39.59
C GLY A 47 -6.94 -21.31 -39.02
N MET A 48 -7.16 -20.74 -37.84
CA MET A 48 -6.16 -19.94 -37.13
C MET A 48 -4.92 -20.75 -36.78
N ASP A 49 -5.08 -21.99 -36.34
CA ASP A 49 -3.99 -22.86 -35.90
C ASP A 49 -3.12 -23.35 -37.07
N ILE A 50 -3.69 -23.46 -38.27
CA ILE A 50 -2.99 -24.02 -39.45
C ILE A 50 -2.38 -22.92 -40.34
N VAL A 51 -3.13 -21.86 -40.65
CA VAL A 51 -2.79 -20.90 -41.72
C VAL A 51 -2.39 -19.52 -41.17
N GLY A 52 -2.65 -19.29 -39.88
CA GLY A 52 -2.40 -18.02 -39.20
C GLY A 52 -3.51 -16.99 -39.41
N ARG A 53 -3.67 -16.14 -38.39
CA ARG A 53 -4.82 -15.23 -38.20
C ARG A 53 -5.04 -14.24 -39.34
N ARG A 54 -3.97 -13.62 -39.85
CA ARG A 54 -4.03 -12.63 -40.93
C ARG A 54 -4.57 -13.23 -42.24
N ASN A 55 -4.16 -14.45 -42.56
CA ASN A 55 -4.53 -15.12 -43.79
C ASN A 55 -6.00 -15.58 -43.77
N VAL A 56 -6.45 -16.10 -42.62
CA VAL A 56 -7.86 -16.48 -42.41
C VAL A 56 -8.77 -15.25 -42.52
N LEU A 57 -8.37 -14.11 -41.93
CA LEU A 57 -9.15 -12.87 -42.01
C LEU A 57 -9.30 -12.36 -43.44
N MET A 58 -8.19 -12.32 -44.20
CA MET A 58 -8.21 -11.91 -45.60
C MET A 58 -9.10 -12.83 -46.44
N PHE A 59 -9.01 -14.15 -46.23
CA PHE A 59 -9.84 -15.11 -46.94
C PHE A 59 -11.34 -14.95 -46.65
N SER A 60 -11.71 -14.77 -45.38
CA SER A 60 -13.11 -14.55 -44.98
C SER A 60 -13.69 -13.25 -45.54
N LEU A 61 -12.90 -12.16 -45.61
CA LEU A 61 -13.37 -10.89 -46.18
C LEU A 61 -13.51 -10.95 -47.71
N ILE A 62 -12.55 -11.56 -48.40
CA ILE A 62 -12.59 -11.71 -49.87
C ILE A 62 -13.74 -12.63 -50.28
N SER A 63 -13.92 -13.77 -49.60
CA SER A 63 -15.04 -14.68 -49.88
C SER A 63 -16.39 -14.03 -49.58
N GLY A 64 -16.51 -13.25 -48.50
CA GLY A 64 -17.71 -12.46 -48.21
C GLY A 64 -18.07 -11.48 -49.35
N ALA A 65 -17.09 -10.74 -49.85
CA ALA A 65 -17.29 -9.82 -50.98
C ALA A 65 -17.71 -10.55 -52.27
N LEU A 66 -17.11 -11.71 -52.54
CA LEU A 66 -17.47 -12.54 -53.69
C LEU A 66 -18.92 -13.02 -53.61
N PHE A 67 -19.36 -13.54 -52.46
CA PHE A 67 -20.73 -13.99 -52.29
C PHE A 67 -21.75 -12.84 -52.40
N CYS A 68 -21.41 -11.63 -51.91
CA CYS A 68 -22.23 -10.44 -52.12
C CYS A 68 -22.38 -10.09 -53.61
N GLY A 69 -21.30 -10.22 -54.41
CA GLY A 69 -21.35 -10.02 -55.86
C GLY A 69 -22.18 -11.08 -56.58
N VAL A 70 -22.04 -12.35 -56.19
CA VAL A 70 -22.81 -13.47 -56.78
C VAL A 70 -24.32 -13.29 -56.54
N ILE A 71 -24.73 -12.82 -55.35
CA ILE A 71 -26.15 -12.57 -55.05
C ILE A 71 -26.78 -11.54 -56.01
N MET A 72 -26.01 -10.55 -56.50
CA MET A 72 -26.51 -9.53 -57.43
C MET A 72 -26.76 -10.07 -58.84
N VAL A 73 -26.07 -11.13 -59.25
CA VAL A 73 -26.14 -11.69 -60.61
C VAL A 73 -27.22 -12.77 -60.74
N ILE A 74 -27.72 -13.31 -59.61
CA ILE A 74 -28.70 -14.40 -59.62
C ILE A 74 -30.08 -13.88 -60.09
N PRO A 75 -30.66 -14.44 -61.18
CA PRO A 75 -32.00 -14.09 -61.64
C PRO A 75 -33.08 -14.46 -60.62
N LYS A 76 -34.14 -13.65 -60.54
CA LYS A 76 -35.24 -13.78 -59.55
C LYS A 76 -36.02 -15.11 -59.60
N GLY A 77 -35.76 -15.99 -60.56
CA GLY A 77 -36.39 -17.31 -60.69
C GLY A 77 -35.72 -18.44 -59.89
N TYR A 78 -34.50 -18.24 -59.36
CA TYR A 78 -33.72 -19.30 -58.69
C TYR A 78 -33.59 -19.05 -57.19
N TYR A 79 -34.66 -19.33 -56.43
CA TYR A 79 -34.70 -19.04 -55.00
C TYR A 79 -33.67 -19.84 -54.18
N ILE A 80 -33.45 -21.12 -54.51
CA ILE A 80 -32.55 -22.02 -53.78
C ILE A 80 -31.11 -21.47 -53.83
N TRP A 81 -30.65 -21.08 -55.03
CA TRP A 81 -29.30 -20.55 -55.23
C TRP A 81 -29.09 -19.21 -54.52
N SER A 82 -30.13 -18.37 -54.44
CA SER A 82 -30.08 -17.13 -53.67
C SER A 82 -29.93 -17.39 -52.16
N VAL A 83 -30.65 -18.38 -51.61
CA VAL A 83 -30.55 -18.74 -50.19
C VAL A 83 -29.16 -19.31 -49.87
N VAL A 84 -28.64 -20.21 -50.70
CA VAL A 84 -27.30 -20.82 -50.51
C VAL A 84 -26.21 -19.75 -50.53
N ALA A 85 -26.23 -18.85 -51.52
CA ALA A 85 -25.25 -17.76 -51.62
C ALA A 85 -25.34 -16.80 -50.42
N THR A 86 -26.56 -16.53 -49.92
CA THR A 86 -26.77 -15.69 -48.74
C THR A 86 -26.24 -16.34 -47.46
N MET A 87 -26.43 -17.65 -47.29
CA MET A 87 -25.90 -18.38 -46.13
C MET A 87 -24.36 -18.47 -46.16
N ALA A 88 -23.77 -18.70 -47.34
CA ALA A 88 -22.32 -18.69 -47.52
C ALA A 88 -21.72 -17.30 -47.23
N GLY A 89 -22.36 -16.23 -47.69
CA GLY A 89 -21.99 -14.86 -47.34
C GLY A 89 -22.07 -14.59 -45.83
N LYS A 90 -23.13 -15.06 -45.17
CA LYS A 90 -23.29 -14.91 -43.71
C LYS A 90 -22.21 -15.65 -42.93
N PHE A 91 -21.84 -16.86 -43.36
CA PHE A 91 -20.73 -17.63 -42.78
C PHE A 91 -19.40 -16.87 -42.86
N ALA A 92 -19.08 -16.31 -44.04
CA ALA A 92 -17.84 -15.58 -44.28
C ALA A 92 -17.73 -14.31 -43.41
N ILE A 93 -18.83 -13.55 -43.32
CA ILE A 93 -18.88 -12.33 -42.50
C ILE A 93 -18.84 -12.67 -41.00
N GLY A 94 -19.57 -13.69 -40.55
CA GLY A 94 -19.53 -14.16 -39.15
C GLY A 94 -18.13 -14.60 -38.72
N SER A 95 -17.43 -15.32 -39.60
CA SER A 95 -16.02 -15.71 -39.39
C SER A 95 -15.10 -14.49 -39.26
N ALA A 96 -15.26 -13.49 -40.14
CA ALA A 96 -14.45 -12.27 -40.12
C ALA A 96 -14.67 -11.46 -38.83
N PHE A 97 -15.92 -11.28 -38.39
CA PHE A 97 -16.23 -10.56 -37.15
C PHE A 97 -15.68 -11.26 -35.90
N GLY A 98 -15.83 -12.58 -35.80
CA GLY A 98 -15.26 -13.37 -34.70
C GLY A 98 -13.74 -13.24 -34.62
N LEU A 99 -13.08 -13.33 -35.78
CA LEU A 99 -11.63 -13.24 -35.88
C LEU A 99 -11.11 -11.83 -35.62
N ILE A 100 -11.80 -10.77 -36.06
CA ILE A 100 -11.40 -9.38 -35.77
C ILE A 100 -11.40 -9.14 -34.27
N TYR A 101 -12.43 -9.57 -33.54
CA TYR A 101 -12.49 -9.36 -32.10
C TYR A 101 -11.32 -10.04 -31.37
N LEU A 102 -11.05 -11.31 -31.72
CA LEU A 102 -9.95 -12.07 -31.12
C LEU A 102 -8.58 -11.52 -31.53
N TYR A 103 -8.43 -11.16 -32.80
CA TYR A 103 -7.21 -10.54 -33.32
C TYR A 103 -6.96 -9.19 -32.69
N THR A 104 -7.98 -8.36 -32.43
CA THR A 104 -7.83 -7.11 -31.68
C THR A 104 -7.46 -7.37 -30.21
N ALA A 105 -8.05 -8.37 -29.55
CA ALA A 105 -7.69 -8.74 -28.18
C ALA A 105 -6.23 -9.23 -28.06
N GLU A 106 -5.66 -9.76 -29.14
CA GLU A 106 -4.26 -10.23 -29.19
C GLU A 106 -3.28 -9.14 -29.68
N LEU A 107 -3.69 -8.28 -30.62
CA LEU A 107 -2.89 -7.16 -31.15
C LEU A 107 -2.83 -5.96 -30.21
N TYR A 108 -3.82 -5.81 -29.33
CA TYR A 108 -3.72 -4.94 -28.17
C TYR A 108 -3.25 -5.82 -27.01
N PRO A 109 -1.93 -6.01 -26.83
CA PRO A 109 -1.50 -6.76 -25.69
C PRO A 109 -1.79 -5.88 -24.47
N THR A 110 -1.98 -6.55 -23.34
CA THR A 110 -1.83 -6.06 -21.97
C THR A 110 -0.50 -5.30 -21.69
N MET A 111 0.34 -5.09 -22.71
CA MET A 111 1.64 -4.41 -22.76
C MET A 111 1.56 -2.87 -22.82
N ILE A 112 0.38 -2.23 -22.77
CA ILE A 112 0.30 -0.77 -22.61
C ILE A 112 0.45 -0.36 -21.13
N ARG A 113 0.35 -1.30 -20.18
CA ARG A 113 0.56 -0.99 -18.75
C ARG A 113 1.99 -0.53 -18.41
N PRO A 114 3.10 -1.10 -18.90
CA PRO A 114 4.44 -0.67 -18.51
C PRO A 114 4.86 0.69 -19.07
N MET A 115 4.24 1.16 -20.17
CA MET A 115 4.66 2.41 -20.81
C MET A 115 4.21 3.67 -20.06
N ASN A 116 3.25 3.55 -19.14
CA ASN A 116 2.78 4.65 -18.29
C ASN A 116 3.00 4.37 -16.79
N THR A 117 3.76 3.33 -16.41
CA THR A 117 4.00 3.06 -14.99
C THR A 117 5.11 3.92 -14.43
N VAL A 118 4.80 4.75 -13.43
CA VAL A 118 5.79 5.53 -12.70
C VAL A 118 6.58 4.60 -11.77
N ARG A 119 7.91 4.60 -11.90
CA ARG A 119 8.83 3.80 -11.10
C ARG A 119 9.24 4.58 -9.86
N ILE A 120 8.87 4.07 -8.70
CA ILE A 120 9.08 4.71 -7.40
C ILE A 120 10.06 3.86 -6.59
N ALA A 121 11.17 4.45 -6.17
CA ALA A 121 12.08 3.82 -5.21
C ALA A 121 11.79 4.34 -3.79
N VAL A 122 11.55 3.45 -2.84
CA VAL A 122 11.43 3.79 -1.41
C VAL A 122 12.72 3.38 -0.71
N VAL A 123 13.49 4.33 -0.21
CA VAL A 123 14.76 4.08 0.48
C VAL A 123 14.50 3.91 1.97
N GLY A 124 14.76 2.71 2.50
CA GLY A 124 14.57 2.33 3.89
C GLY A 124 13.46 1.31 4.11
N ALA A 125 13.76 0.24 4.85
CA ALA A 125 12.83 -0.85 5.16
C ALA A 125 12.38 -0.89 6.62
N GLY A 126 12.47 0.23 7.35
CA GLY A 126 11.84 0.37 8.67
C GLY A 126 10.31 0.50 8.55
N VAL A 127 9.62 0.61 9.70
CA VAL A 127 8.15 0.69 9.76
C VAL A 127 7.58 1.77 8.83
N VAL A 128 8.23 2.94 8.77
CA VAL A 128 7.82 4.08 7.93
C VAL A 128 7.99 3.77 6.45
N GLY A 129 9.13 3.20 6.04
CA GLY A 129 9.41 2.91 4.64
C GLY A 129 8.47 1.86 4.07
N LEU A 130 8.27 0.76 4.81
CA LEU A 130 7.36 -0.32 4.40
C LEU A 130 5.90 0.13 4.38
N SER A 131 5.45 0.91 5.38
CA SER A 131 4.10 1.46 5.36
C SER A 131 3.86 2.41 4.19
N THR A 132 4.84 3.27 3.90
CA THR A 132 4.78 4.20 2.78
C THR A 132 4.73 3.45 1.46
N ALA A 133 5.58 2.44 1.26
CA ALA A 133 5.54 1.60 0.06
C ALA A 133 4.17 0.93 -0.14
N LEU A 134 3.56 0.44 0.94
CA LEU A 134 2.24 -0.19 0.89
C LEU A 134 1.12 0.83 0.60
N CYS A 135 1.15 2.00 1.23
CA CYS A 135 0.20 3.08 0.96
C CYS A 135 0.30 3.56 -0.49
N ILE A 136 1.52 3.74 -1.02
CA ILE A 136 1.76 4.12 -2.42
C ILE A 136 1.16 3.07 -3.35
N SER A 137 1.45 1.79 -3.13
CA SER A 137 0.95 0.69 -3.98
C SER A 137 -0.57 0.61 -4.03
N LYS A 138 -1.27 1.08 -2.98
CA LYS A 138 -2.74 1.09 -2.90
C LYS A 138 -3.38 2.36 -3.46
N LEU A 139 -2.72 3.52 -3.30
CA LEU A 139 -3.34 4.83 -3.54
C LEU A 139 -2.85 5.50 -4.83
N VAL A 140 -1.65 5.19 -5.29
CA VAL A 140 -1.06 5.81 -6.48
C VAL A 140 -1.33 4.91 -7.68
N PRO A 141 -2.14 5.35 -8.66
CA PRO A 141 -2.46 4.54 -9.83
C PRO A 141 -1.22 4.36 -10.71
N GLN A 142 -1.11 3.19 -11.36
CA GLN A 142 -0.06 2.90 -12.34
C GLN A 142 1.36 3.15 -11.80
N CYS A 143 1.65 2.72 -10.57
CA CYS A 143 3.01 2.79 -10.03
C CYS A 143 3.66 1.40 -9.92
N SER A 144 4.98 1.38 -10.00
CA SER A 144 5.81 0.24 -9.63
C SER A 144 6.71 0.66 -8.47
N VAL A 145 6.58 -0.02 -7.33
CA VAL A 145 7.30 0.33 -6.10
C VAL A 145 8.43 -0.65 -5.84
N THR A 146 9.64 -0.13 -5.66
CA THR A 146 10.80 -0.92 -5.19
C THR A 146 11.29 -0.35 -3.87
N VAL A 147 11.31 -1.16 -2.82
CA VAL A 147 11.90 -0.81 -1.53
C VAL A 147 13.37 -1.20 -1.56
N ILE A 148 14.25 -0.24 -1.28
CA ILE A 148 15.71 -0.43 -1.30
C ILE A 148 16.25 -0.09 0.08
N SER A 149 16.97 -1.01 0.72
CA SER A 149 17.53 -0.79 2.06
C SER A 149 18.81 -1.61 2.25
N ASP A 150 19.75 -1.11 3.05
CA ASP A 150 20.92 -1.88 3.47
C ASP A 150 20.55 -2.92 4.53
N LYS A 151 19.55 -2.61 5.36
CA LYS A 151 19.03 -3.46 6.44
C LYS A 151 17.53 -3.69 6.29
N PHE A 152 17.12 -4.92 6.54
CA PHE A 152 15.72 -5.35 6.67
C PHE A 152 15.51 -5.95 8.06
N THR A 153 14.29 -6.41 8.36
CA THR A 153 14.00 -7.15 9.58
C THR A 153 14.98 -8.34 9.71
N PRO A 154 15.61 -8.58 10.88
CA PRO A 154 15.37 -8.01 12.21
C PRO A 154 16.32 -6.87 12.62
N ASP A 155 17.06 -6.28 11.67
CA ASP A 155 18.18 -5.39 11.95
C ASP A 155 17.85 -3.89 11.83
N THR A 156 16.56 -3.53 11.88
CA THR A 156 16.12 -2.13 11.80
C THR A 156 15.95 -1.51 13.18
N THR A 157 15.98 -0.17 13.25
CA THR A 157 15.59 0.54 14.49
C THR A 157 14.16 0.23 14.92
N SER A 158 13.28 -0.12 13.96
CA SER A 158 11.89 -0.45 14.23
C SER A 158 11.74 -1.80 14.95
N ASP A 159 12.66 -2.75 14.76
CA ASP A 159 12.66 -4.05 15.46
C ASP A 159 12.99 -3.92 16.95
N VAL A 160 13.79 -2.90 17.29
CA VAL A 160 14.17 -2.57 18.66
C VAL A 160 13.07 -1.81 19.40
N ALA A 161 12.19 -1.11 18.68
CA ALA A 161 11.20 -0.24 19.29
C ALA A 161 10.27 -0.99 20.26
N ALA A 162 9.88 -0.32 21.35
CA ALA A 162 8.99 -0.91 22.33
C ALA A 162 7.54 -1.12 21.81
N GLY A 163 7.17 -0.39 20.75
CA GLY A 163 5.99 -0.70 19.93
C GLY A 163 4.64 -0.19 20.45
N ILE A 164 4.58 0.46 21.62
CA ILE A 164 3.33 0.99 22.17
C ILE A 164 2.87 2.26 21.42
N LEU A 165 1.57 2.42 21.25
CA LEU A 165 0.96 3.61 20.66
C LEU A 165 0.68 4.67 21.73
N ILE A 166 1.69 5.47 22.03
CA ILE A 166 1.56 6.69 22.84
C ILE A 166 2.29 7.81 22.09
N PRO A 167 1.56 8.76 21.48
CA PRO A 167 2.18 9.74 20.61
C PRO A 167 2.96 10.77 21.43
N HIS A 168 4.13 11.13 20.90
CA HIS A 168 4.93 12.24 21.40
C HIS A 168 4.64 13.50 20.57
N ALA A 169 4.59 14.65 21.24
CA ALA A 169 4.46 15.92 20.56
C ALA A 169 5.74 16.25 19.77
N TYR A 170 5.58 16.61 18.50
CA TYR A 170 6.62 17.16 17.65
C TYR A 170 6.53 18.70 17.67
N PRO A 171 7.53 19.42 18.22
CA PRO A 171 7.49 20.88 18.32
C PRO A 171 7.18 21.61 17.00
N ASP A 172 7.76 21.16 15.89
CA ASP A 172 7.63 21.86 14.59
C ASP A 172 6.44 21.34 13.75
N THR A 173 5.56 20.53 14.32
CA THR A 173 4.38 20.01 13.61
C THR A 173 3.10 20.50 14.30
N PRO A 174 2.11 21.03 13.58
CA PRO A 174 0.84 21.42 14.21
C PRO A 174 0.16 20.24 14.93
N ILE A 175 -0.33 20.47 16.15
CA ILE A 175 -0.96 19.43 16.98
C ILE A 175 -2.14 18.75 16.28
N HIS A 176 -2.98 19.50 15.55
CA HIS A 176 -4.11 18.91 14.82
C HIS A 176 -3.65 17.88 13.77
N LYS A 177 -2.51 18.13 13.12
CA LYS A 177 -1.92 17.26 12.11
C LYS A 177 -1.32 16.00 12.75
N GLN A 178 -0.61 16.17 13.87
CA GLN A 178 -0.11 15.05 14.66
C GLN A 178 -1.24 14.15 15.17
N LYS A 179 -2.31 14.77 15.66
CA LYS A 179 -3.52 14.07 16.11
C LYS A 179 -4.17 13.29 14.98
N GLN A 180 -4.27 13.89 13.79
CA GLN A 180 -4.79 13.22 12.61
C GLN A 180 -3.94 12.00 12.24
N TRP A 181 -2.61 12.15 12.15
CA TRP A 181 -1.73 11.02 11.84
C TRP A 181 -1.81 9.91 12.88
N PHE A 182 -1.94 10.27 14.16
CA PHE A 182 -2.14 9.30 15.23
C PHE A 182 -3.45 8.55 15.06
N ARG A 183 -4.56 9.26 14.80
CA ARG A 183 -5.87 8.65 14.57
C ARG A 183 -5.87 7.70 13.39
N GLU A 184 -5.35 8.13 12.25
CA GLU A 184 -5.25 7.29 11.05
C GLU A 184 -4.40 6.02 11.29
N THR A 185 -3.35 6.14 12.13
CA THR A 185 -2.52 4.99 12.53
C THR A 185 -3.21 4.09 13.53
N PHE A 186 -3.91 4.68 14.50
CA PHE A 186 -4.68 3.95 15.50
C PHE A 186 -5.79 3.14 14.84
N ASP A 187 -6.58 3.76 13.97
CA ASP A 187 -7.68 3.10 13.25
C ASP A 187 -7.18 1.95 12.37
N HIS A 188 -6.04 2.14 11.69
CA HIS A 188 -5.42 1.09 10.88
C HIS A 188 -5.00 -0.12 11.72
N LEU A 189 -4.27 0.12 12.81
CA LEU A 189 -3.80 -0.95 13.68
C LEU A 189 -4.94 -1.58 14.48
N PHE A 190 -5.97 -0.80 14.83
CA PHE A 190 -7.18 -1.30 15.48
C PHE A 190 -7.93 -2.27 14.56
N ALA A 191 -8.05 -1.95 13.27
CA ALA A 191 -8.63 -2.87 12.30
C ALA A 191 -7.82 -4.18 12.18
N ILE A 192 -6.48 -4.11 12.20
CA ILE A 192 -5.62 -5.30 12.21
C ILE A 192 -5.81 -6.12 13.49
N ALA A 193 -5.84 -5.48 14.65
CA ALA A 193 -6.03 -6.14 15.95
C ALA A 193 -7.37 -6.89 16.05
N ASN A 194 -8.39 -6.45 15.32
CA ASN A 194 -9.71 -7.09 15.24
C ASN A 194 -9.85 -8.04 14.04
N SER A 195 -8.78 -8.28 13.28
CA SER A 195 -8.79 -9.18 12.12
C SER A 195 -8.23 -10.56 12.48
N ALA A 196 -8.44 -11.55 11.60
CA ALA A 196 -7.84 -12.88 11.73
C ALA A 196 -6.29 -12.85 11.70
N GLU A 197 -5.69 -11.78 11.18
CA GLU A 197 -4.25 -11.60 11.05
C GLU A 197 -3.59 -10.98 12.31
N ALA A 198 -4.36 -10.67 13.35
CA ALA A 198 -3.85 -10.09 14.59
C ALA A 198 -2.74 -10.96 15.24
N GLY A 199 -2.89 -12.29 15.17
CA GLY A 199 -1.89 -13.23 15.68
C GLY A 199 -0.57 -13.20 14.91
N GLU A 200 -0.61 -13.09 13.58
CA GLU A 200 0.58 -13.01 12.72
C GLU A 200 1.31 -11.67 12.90
N THR A 201 0.56 -10.58 13.05
CA THR A 201 1.11 -9.21 13.16
C THR A 201 1.58 -8.84 14.57
N CYS A 202 1.16 -9.60 15.59
CA CYS A 202 1.34 -9.30 17.01
C CYS A 202 0.84 -7.88 17.41
N VAL A 203 -0.13 -7.35 16.67
CA VAL A 203 -0.82 -6.11 17.00
C VAL A 203 -1.97 -6.43 17.94
N HIS A 204 -1.94 -5.89 19.15
CA HIS A 204 -2.92 -6.22 20.18
C HIS A 204 -3.25 -5.01 21.05
N LEU A 205 -4.46 -5.03 21.62
CA LEU A 205 -4.89 -4.05 22.61
C LEU A 205 -4.17 -4.28 23.93
N VAL A 206 -3.78 -3.20 24.57
CA VAL A 206 -3.14 -3.19 25.88
C VAL A 206 -3.70 -2.04 26.71
N SER A 207 -4.23 -2.38 27.89
CA SER A 207 -4.73 -1.42 28.88
C SER A 207 -3.62 -1.09 29.86
N GLY A 208 -3.69 0.08 30.49
CA GLY A 208 -2.69 0.44 31.49
C GLY A 208 -2.79 1.87 31.95
N TRP A 209 -1.71 2.31 32.58
CA TRP A 209 -1.67 3.57 33.30
C TRP A 209 -0.47 4.42 32.87
N GLN A 210 -0.72 5.72 32.75
CA GLN A 210 0.32 6.73 32.72
C GLN A 210 0.28 7.52 34.03
N ILE A 211 1.37 7.47 34.81
CA ILE A 211 1.43 7.94 36.19
C ILE A 211 2.38 9.13 36.31
N PHE A 212 2.10 10.07 37.22
CA PHE A 212 2.84 11.32 37.35
C PHE A 212 3.12 11.64 38.83
N GLU A 213 4.35 12.06 39.12
CA GLU A 213 4.79 12.52 40.45
C GLU A 213 4.15 13.87 40.84
N SER A 214 3.76 14.67 39.84
CA SER A 214 3.04 15.93 40.00
C SER A 214 1.90 16.00 38.99
N VAL A 215 0.84 16.76 39.30
CA VAL A 215 -0.26 16.99 38.34
C VAL A 215 0.31 17.72 37.10
N PRO A 216 0.17 17.17 35.89
CA PRO A 216 0.66 17.81 34.67
C PRO A 216 -0.17 19.06 34.34
N SER A 217 0.42 20.02 33.63
CA SER A 217 -0.27 21.24 33.19
C SER A 217 -1.45 20.95 32.26
N GLU A 218 -1.34 19.90 31.45
CA GLU A 218 -2.40 19.41 30.58
C GLU A 218 -2.78 17.99 31.05
N GLU A 219 -3.88 17.91 31.80
CA GLU A 219 -4.38 16.65 32.35
C GLU A 219 -5.02 15.73 31.30
N VAL A 220 -5.51 16.31 30.20
CA VAL A 220 -6.13 15.60 29.08
C VAL A 220 -5.30 15.88 27.83
N PRO A 221 -4.46 14.94 27.39
CA PRO A 221 -3.59 15.17 26.24
C PRO A 221 -4.39 15.23 24.94
N PHE A 222 -3.82 15.87 23.92
CA PHE A 222 -4.45 16.07 22.60
C PHE A 222 -4.96 14.79 21.89
N TRP A 223 -4.49 13.61 22.29
CA TRP A 223 -4.82 12.30 21.74
C TRP A 223 -5.79 11.47 22.59
N ALA A 224 -6.28 12.02 23.71
CA ALA A 224 -7.14 11.31 24.66
C ALA A 224 -8.43 10.74 24.04
N ASP A 225 -9.02 11.45 23.08
CA ASP A 225 -10.23 11.04 22.34
C ASP A 225 -9.98 10.02 21.22
N VAL A 226 -8.72 9.69 20.94
CA VAL A 226 -8.35 8.69 19.92
C VAL A 226 -8.15 7.32 20.56
N VAL A 227 -7.56 7.26 21.75
CA VAL A 227 -7.39 6.02 22.51
C VAL A 227 -8.71 5.57 23.14
N LEU A 228 -8.79 4.32 23.56
CA LEU A 228 -10.03 3.76 24.08
C LEU A 228 -10.14 4.00 25.59
N GLY A 229 -11.27 4.57 26.02
CA GLY A 229 -11.64 4.67 27.42
C GLY A 229 -10.71 5.54 28.28
N PHE A 230 -10.15 6.61 27.69
CA PHE A 230 -9.31 7.55 28.46
C PHE A 230 -10.05 8.15 29.64
N ARG A 231 -9.44 8.08 30.82
CA ARG A 231 -9.93 8.68 32.06
C ARG A 231 -8.79 8.96 33.03
N LYS A 232 -9.10 9.72 34.08
CA LYS A 232 -8.21 9.84 35.25
C LYS A 232 -8.28 8.56 36.08
N MET A 233 -7.19 8.24 36.77
CA MET A 233 -7.14 7.15 37.74
C MET A 233 -7.98 7.49 38.97
N THR A 234 -8.63 6.47 39.53
CA THR A 234 -9.30 6.57 40.82
C THR A 234 -8.28 6.54 41.96
N GLU A 235 -8.67 6.96 43.16
CA GLU A 235 -7.82 6.88 44.35
C GLU A 235 -7.37 5.44 44.64
N ALA A 236 -8.26 4.46 44.43
CA ALA A 236 -7.93 3.04 44.62
C ALA A 236 -6.85 2.55 43.64
N GLU A 237 -6.88 3.00 42.39
CA GLU A 237 -5.83 2.69 41.41
C GLU A 237 -4.52 3.40 41.73
N LEU A 238 -4.57 4.65 42.20
CA LEU A 238 -3.38 5.41 42.60
C LEU A 238 -2.67 4.79 43.81
N LYS A 239 -3.39 4.11 44.72
CA LYS A 239 -2.78 3.36 45.83
C LYS A 239 -1.79 2.28 45.37
N LYS A 240 -1.86 1.83 44.11
CA LYS A 240 -0.85 0.93 43.50
C LYS A 240 0.51 1.62 43.33
N PHE A 241 0.53 2.95 43.18
CA PHE A 241 1.73 3.73 42.87
C PHE A 241 1.96 4.81 43.95
N PRO A 242 2.45 4.45 45.15
CA PRO A 242 2.47 5.34 46.32
C PRO A 242 3.34 6.59 46.16
N GLN A 243 4.27 6.60 45.20
CA GLN A 243 5.13 7.75 44.89
C GLN A 243 4.52 8.72 43.86
N HIS A 244 3.33 8.42 43.32
CA HIS A 244 2.69 9.19 42.26
C HIS A 244 1.37 9.79 42.75
N VAL A 245 1.12 11.05 42.39
CA VAL A 245 -0.03 11.82 42.89
C VAL A 245 -1.16 11.94 41.87
N PHE A 246 -0.87 11.70 40.59
CA PHE A 246 -1.83 11.80 39.49
C PHE A 246 -1.62 10.65 38.50
N GLY A 247 -2.68 10.25 37.81
CA GLY A 247 -2.59 9.22 36.81
C GLY A 247 -3.74 9.21 35.82
N GLN A 248 -3.47 8.67 34.65
CA GLN A 248 -4.39 8.49 33.54
C GLN A 248 -4.49 6.99 33.25
N ALA A 249 -5.68 6.50 32.97
CA ALA A 249 -5.94 5.13 32.56
C ALA A 249 -6.59 5.11 31.18
N PHE A 250 -6.10 4.23 30.30
CA PHE A 250 -6.63 4.08 28.95
C PHE A 250 -6.21 2.73 28.35
N THR A 251 -6.86 2.36 27.26
CA THR A 251 -6.49 1.23 26.42
C THR A 251 -5.95 1.74 25.09
N THR A 252 -4.76 1.28 24.72
CA THR A 252 -4.11 1.58 23.45
C THR A 252 -3.71 0.30 22.73
N LEU A 253 -2.93 0.40 21.65
CA LEU A 253 -2.39 -0.73 20.90
C LEU A 253 -0.89 -0.84 21.13
N LYS A 254 -0.38 -2.07 21.07
CA LYS A 254 1.04 -2.37 20.94
C LYS A 254 1.27 -3.16 19.67
N CYS A 255 2.32 -2.79 18.96
CA CYS A 255 2.73 -3.37 17.68
C CYS A 255 4.20 -3.80 17.78
N GLU A 256 4.49 -5.08 17.58
CA GLU A 256 5.85 -5.60 17.70
C GLU A 256 6.55 -5.61 16.35
N GLY A 257 7.66 -4.87 16.24
CA GLY A 257 8.39 -4.73 14.97
C GLY A 257 8.79 -6.07 14.34
N ALA A 258 9.31 -7.00 15.16
CA ALA A 258 9.75 -8.32 14.72
C ALA A 258 8.67 -9.18 14.04
N ALA A 259 7.38 -8.88 14.25
CA ALA A 259 6.26 -9.55 13.59
C ALA A 259 5.58 -8.66 12.54
N TYR A 260 5.42 -7.37 12.86
CA TYR A 260 4.72 -6.42 11.99
C TYR A 260 5.49 -6.05 10.73
N LEU A 261 6.82 -5.93 10.81
CA LEU A 261 7.64 -5.59 9.63
C LEU A 261 7.64 -6.71 8.59
N PRO A 262 7.85 -8.00 8.94
CA PRO A 262 7.70 -9.11 7.99
C PRO A 262 6.31 -9.18 7.36
N TRP A 263 5.25 -8.88 8.13
CA TRP A 263 3.90 -8.79 7.59
C TRP A 263 3.79 -7.65 6.55
N LEU A 264 4.33 -6.46 6.84
CA LEU A 264 4.36 -5.37 5.85
C LEU A 264 5.18 -5.74 4.60
N GLU A 265 6.34 -6.39 4.76
CA GLU A 265 7.16 -6.88 3.64
C GLU A 265 6.37 -7.84 2.75
N LYS A 266 5.63 -8.78 3.35
CA LYS A 266 4.74 -9.70 2.64
C LYS A 266 3.64 -8.94 1.89
N ARG A 267 2.99 -7.97 2.52
CA ARG A 267 1.97 -7.12 1.86
C ARG A 267 2.50 -6.30 0.70
N VAL A 268 3.74 -5.79 0.80
CA VAL A 268 4.40 -5.07 -0.30
C VAL A 268 4.64 -6.03 -1.47
N LYS A 269 5.15 -7.25 -1.21
CA LYS A 269 5.34 -8.27 -2.25
C LYS A 269 4.03 -8.70 -2.90
N GLU A 270 2.97 -8.92 -2.11
CA GLU A 270 1.62 -9.24 -2.60
C GLU A 270 1.05 -8.13 -3.51
N SER A 271 1.43 -6.88 -3.25
CA SER A 271 1.05 -5.72 -4.09
C SER A 271 1.89 -5.60 -5.36
N GLY A 272 2.82 -6.54 -5.62
CA GLY A 272 3.75 -6.52 -6.76
C GLY A 272 5.01 -5.67 -6.53
N GLY A 273 5.23 -5.20 -5.30
CA GLY A 273 6.43 -4.45 -4.92
C GLY A 273 7.66 -5.34 -4.81
N VAL A 274 8.81 -4.79 -5.14
CA VAL A 274 10.11 -5.50 -5.07
C VAL A 274 10.89 -5.02 -3.85
N LEU A 275 11.48 -5.95 -3.10
CA LEU A 275 12.40 -5.62 -2.00
C LEU A 275 13.83 -5.91 -2.47
N LEU A 276 14.71 -4.91 -2.38
CA LEU A 276 16.10 -4.99 -2.80
C LEU A 276 17.04 -4.64 -1.65
N THR A 277 17.93 -5.57 -1.30
CA THR A 277 19.00 -5.33 -0.35
C THR A 277 20.16 -4.66 -1.05
N ARG A 278 20.32 -3.35 -0.83
CA ARG A 278 21.39 -2.54 -1.42
C ARG A 278 21.62 -1.31 -0.54
N ARG A 279 22.89 -1.02 -0.26
CA ARG A 279 23.31 0.25 0.34
C ARG A 279 23.31 1.34 -0.73
N ILE A 280 22.71 2.48 -0.39
CA ILE A 280 22.69 3.70 -1.20
C ILE A 280 23.60 4.70 -0.48
N GLU A 281 24.62 5.20 -1.17
CA GLU A 281 25.50 6.26 -0.64
C GLU A 281 25.02 7.63 -1.11
N ASP A 282 24.39 7.71 -2.29
CA ASP A 282 23.78 8.91 -2.85
C ASP A 282 22.44 8.59 -3.53
N LEU A 283 21.43 9.44 -3.32
CA LEU A 283 20.13 9.31 -3.99
C LEU A 283 20.23 9.43 -5.53
N TRP A 284 21.25 10.11 -6.05
CA TRP A 284 21.48 10.23 -7.50
C TRP A 284 21.78 8.89 -8.18
N GLU A 285 22.21 7.87 -7.44
CA GLU A 285 22.36 6.50 -7.95
C GLU A 285 21.04 5.91 -8.49
N LEU A 286 19.90 6.45 -8.06
CA LEU A 286 18.57 5.97 -8.42
C LEU A 286 17.98 6.70 -9.62
N HIS A 287 18.53 7.86 -10.00
CA HIS A 287 17.98 8.72 -11.07
C HIS A 287 17.86 7.99 -12.42
N SER A 288 18.76 7.06 -12.76
CA SER A 288 18.72 6.35 -14.05
C SER A 288 17.56 5.34 -14.14
N SER A 289 17.08 4.86 -13.00
CA SER A 289 16.19 3.68 -12.93
C SER A 289 14.82 3.99 -12.34
N PHE A 290 14.66 5.14 -11.69
CA PHE A 290 13.45 5.53 -11.00
C PHE A 290 13.08 6.97 -11.33
N ASP A 291 11.78 7.23 -11.41
CA ASP A 291 11.23 8.53 -11.76
C ASP A 291 11.03 9.39 -10.49
N ILE A 292 10.73 8.74 -9.35
CA ILE A 292 10.59 9.38 -8.04
C ILE A 292 11.29 8.55 -6.96
N VAL A 293 11.97 9.22 -6.04
CA VAL A 293 12.56 8.59 -4.85
C VAL A 293 11.80 9.04 -3.60
N VAL A 294 11.49 8.10 -2.71
CA VAL A 294 10.89 8.36 -1.41
C VAL A 294 11.94 8.05 -0.35
N ASN A 295 12.44 9.08 0.32
CA ASN A 295 13.48 8.92 1.33
C ASN A 295 12.85 8.66 2.71
N CYS A 296 12.82 7.38 3.11
CA CYS A 296 12.38 6.89 4.41
C CYS A 296 13.56 6.32 5.25
N SER A 297 14.78 6.79 4.99
CA SER A 297 16.02 6.20 5.56
C SER A 297 16.28 6.50 7.04
N GLY A 298 15.35 7.18 7.73
CA GLY A 298 15.48 7.49 9.16
C GLY A 298 16.73 8.32 9.45
N LEU A 299 17.61 7.82 10.32
CA LEU A 299 18.90 8.48 10.63
C LEU A 299 19.84 8.54 9.42
N GLY A 300 19.68 7.64 8.45
CA GLY A 300 20.47 7.63 7.21
C GLY A 300 20.33 8.93 6.40
N SER A 301 19.21 9.64 6.55
CA SER A 301 18.99 10.94 5.90
C SER A 301 20.02 12.00 6.29
N ARG A 302 20.67 11.86 7.46
CA ARG A 302 21.78 12.74 7.85
C ARG A 302 22.93 12.66 6.86
N GLN A 303 23.26 11.46 6.37
CA GLN A 303 24.30 11.25 5.37
C GLN A 303 23.76 11.50 3.95
N LEU A 304 22.62 10.91 3.60
CA LEU A 304 22.09 10.92 2.22
C LEU A 304 21.71 12.30 1.70
N VAL A 305 21.23 13.20 2.56
CA VAL A 305 20.75 14.53 2.15
C VAL A 305 21.27 15.66 3.04
N GLY A 306 22.28 15.38 3.86
CA GLY A 306 22.94 16.38 4.70
C GLY A 306 22.05 17.06 5.74
N ASP A 307 20.92 16.46 6.14
CA ASP A 307 20.03 17.08 7.14
C ASP A 307 20.68 17.04 8.53
N SER A 308 21.25 18.16 8.97
CA SER A 308 21.91 18.29 10.27
C SER A 308 20.91 18.40 11.44
N LYS A 309 19.63 18.65 11.16
CA LYS A 309 18.56 18.78 12.19
C LYS A 309 18.16 17.44 12.77
N ILE A 310 18.43 16.34 12.07
CA ILE A 310 18.20 14.98 12.56
C ILE A 310 19.45 14.46 13.30
N PHE A 311 19.23 13.90 14.49
CA PHE A 311 20.28 13.36 15.35
C PHE A 311 19.77 12.11 16.11
N PRO A 312 20.68 11.21 16.53
CA PRO A 312 20.26 10.03 17.28
C PRO A 312 19.89 10.41 18.71
N VAL A 313 18.85 9.77 19.24
CA VAL A 313 18.68 9.61 20.68
C VAL A 313 18.74 8.13 21.00
N ARG A 314 19.88 7.69 21.54
CA ARG A 314 20.09 6.31 21.97
C ARG A 314 19.08 5.94 23.05
N GLY A 315 18.47 4.77 22.87
CA GLY A 315 17.58 4.15 23.83
C GLY A 315 17.96 2.70 24.02
N GLN A 316 18.25 2.35 25.27
CA GLN A 316 18.46 0.99 25.72
C GLN A 316 17.18 0.49 26.42
N LEU A 317 16.85 -0.77 26.15
CA LEU A 317 15.68 -1.46 26.65
C LEU A 317 16.09 -2.84 27.15
N LEU A 318 15.27 -3.40 28.05
CA LEU A 318 15.34 -4.81 28.42
C LEU A 318 14.08 -5.51 27.90
N LYS A 319 14.24 -6.68 27.30
CA LYS A 319 13.14 -7.62 27.08
C LYS A 319 13.24 -8.72 28.13
N VAL A 320 12.14 -9.00 28.82
CA VAL A 320 12.10 -9.99 29.91
C VAL A 320 10.87 -10.90 29.78
N GLN A 321 10.97 -12.10 30.33
CA GLN A 321 9.85 -13.02 30.48
C GLN A 321 9.14 -12.77 31.81
N ALA A 322 7.95 -12.16 31.73
CA ALA A 322 7.07 -11.89 32.86
C ALA A 322 5.60 -11.93 32.42
N PRO A 323 5.07 -13.11 32.03
CA PRO A 323 3.76 -13.24 31.39
C PRO A 323 2.58 -12.79 32.27
N TRP A 324 2.75 -12.67 33.59
CA TRP A 324 1.73 -12.16 34.52
C TRP A 324 1.50 -10.64 34.40
N VAL A 325 2.45 -9.88 33.85
CA VAL A 325 2.29 -8.44 33.60
C VAL A 325 1.41 -8.26 32.37
N LYS A 326 0.18 -7.78 32.57
CA LYS A 326 -0.82 -7.59 31.48
C LYS A 326 -1.17 -6.13 31.19
N HIS A 327 -0.80 -5.23 32.09
CA HIS A 327 -1.09 -3.81 31.95
C HIS A 327 0.20 -3.04 31.71
N PHE A 328 0.15 -2.05 30.81
CA PHE A 328 1.29 -1.16 30.65
C PHE A 328 1.36 -0.17 31.81
N ILE A 329 2.58 0.25 32.16
CA ILE A 329 2.84 1.32 33.12
C ILE A 329 3.84 2.26 32.48
N ARG A 330 3.57 3.56 32.49
CA ARG A 330 4.47 4.59 31.95
C ARG A 330 4.54 5.77 32.90
N ASP A 331 5.74 6.17 33.29
CA ASP A 331 5.92 7.39 34.06
C ASP A 331 5.71 8.65 33.20
N GLY A 332 5.40 9.77 33.85
CA GLY A 332 5.13 11.04 33.18
C GLY A 332 6.34 11.54 32.39
N SER A 333 7.55 11.28 32.90
CA SER A 333 8.81 11.64 32.23
C SER A 333 9.00 10.91 30.89
N GLY A 334 8.42 9.71 30.75
CA GLY A 334 8.64 8.83 29.62
C GLY A 334 10.01 8.17 29.60
N LEU A 335 10.74 8.21 30.72
CA LEU A 335 12.00 7.50 30.94
C LEU A 335 11.76 6.12 31.54
N THR A 336 10.70 5.90 32.30
CA THR A 336 10.42 4.59 32.93
C THR A 336 9.11 4.03 32.42
N TYR A 337 9.16 2.82 31.85
CA TYR A 337 7.97 2.15 31.36
C TYR A 337 8.11 0.63 31.35
N VAL A 338 6.96 -0.02 31.55
CA VAL A 338 6.76 -1.46 31.51
C VAL A 338 5.67 -1.73 30.48
N TYR A 339 6.04 -2.27 29.32
CA TYR A 339 5.12 -2.53 28.21
C TYR A 339 4.99 -4.02 27.97
N PRO A 340 3.88 -4.66 28.38
CA PRO A 340 3.68 -6.07 28.13
C PRO A 340 3.48 -6.31 26.63
N GLY A 341 4.17 -7.29 26.08
CA GLY A 341 4.04 -7.75 24.71
C GLY A 341 3.44 -9.16 24.63
N VAL A 342 3.33 -9.68 23.40
CA VAL A 342 2.80 -11.03 23.15
C VAL A 342 3.75 -12.09 23.70
N SER A 343 5.05 -11.95 23.43
CA SER A 343 6.06 -12.92 23.85
C SER A 343 6.92 -12.45 25.02
N ASN A 344 7.22 -11.15 25.12
CA ASN A 344 8.10 -10.58 26.13
C ASN A 344 7.54 -9.27 26.66
N VAL A 345 7.85 -8.93 27.91
CA VAL A 345 7.63 -7.60 28.47
C VAL A 345 8.82 -6.73 28.12
N THR A 346 8.57 -5.54 27.56
CA THR A 346 9.62 -4.56 27.28
C THR A 346 9.71 -3.57 28.44
N LEU A 347 10.85 -3.56 29.11
CA LEU A 347 11.20 -2.60 30.13
C LEU A 347 12.07 -1.51 29.51
N GLY A 348 11.77 -0.27 29.81
CA GLY A 348 12.61 0.83 29.42
C GLY A 348 12.57 1.95 30.44
N GLY A 349 13.44 2.94 30.30
CA GLY A 349 14.37 3.11 29.20
C GLY A 349 15.44 4.14 29.50
N SER A 350 16.17 4.49 28.45
CA SER A 350 17.16 5.56 28.43
C SER A 350 16.95 6.50 27.24
N ARG A 351 17.48 7.72 27.37
CA ARG A 351 17.45 8.76 26.33
C ARG A 351 18.77 9.53 26.31
N GLN A 352 19.76 9.05 25.57
CA GLN A 352 21.05 9.73 25.44
C GLN A 352 21.12 10.44 24.10
N LYS A 353 21.09 11.76 24.13
CA LYS A 353 21.10 12.61 22.95
C LYS A 353 22.48 12.63 22.31
N GLY A 354 22.54 12.39 21.00
CA GLY A 354 23.78 12.45 20.22
C GLY A 354 24.68 11.22 20.34
N ASP A 355 24.30 10.24 21.16
CA ASP A 355 25.05 8.99 21.31
C ASP A 355 24.71 8.02 20.16
N TRP A 356 25.75 7.52 19.50
CA TRP A 356 25.67 6.58 18.37
C TRP A 356 26.02 5.15 18.78
N ASN A 357 26.39 4.91 20.04
CA ASN A 357 26.83 3.60 20.51
C ASN A 357 25.66 2.61 20.56
N LEU A 358 25.80 1.48 19.87
CA LEU A 358 24.83 0.39 19.86
C LEU A 358 25.13 -0.72 20.87
N VAL A 359 26.27 -0.64 21.57
CA VAL A 359 26.64 -1.62 22.61
C VAL A 359 25.82 -1.34 23.86
N PRO A 360 25.14 -2.35 24.45
CA PRO A 360 24.48 -2.21 25.75
C PRO A 360 25.41 -1.78 26.87
N ASP A 361 24.91 -0.93 27.76
CA ASP A 361 25.61 -0.45 28.94
C ASP A 361 25.02 -1.11 30.19
N ALA A 362 25.85 -1.83 30.94
CA ALA A 362 25.41 -2.58 32.11
C ALA A 362 24.88 -1.69 33.25
N GLU A 363 25.36 -0.46 33.41
CA GLU A 363 24.82 0.48 34.40
C GLU A 363 23.40 0.88 34.05
N ILE A 364 23.17 1.20 32.78
CA ILE A 364 21.83 1.57 32.28
C ILE A 364 20.86 0.39 32.41
N SER A 365 21.32 -0.85 32.16
CA SER A 365 20.48 -2.03 32.37
C SER A 365 20.06 -2.20 33.82
N ARG A 366 21.01 -2.09 34.77
CA ARG A 366 20.71 -2.18 36.21
C ARG A 366 19.73 -1.10 36.66
N ASP A 367 19.94 0.11 36.15
CA ASP A 367 19.14 1.29 36.43
C ASP A 367 17.70 1.18 35.88
N ILE A 368 17.54 0.73 34.62
CA ILE A 368 16.21 0.43 34.03
C ILE A 368 15.49 -0.64 34.84
N LEU A 369 16.17 -1.75 35.16
CA LEU A 369 15.56 -2.84 35.91
C LEU A 369 15.12 -2.37 37.30
N SER A 370 15.97 -1.62 38.01
CA SER A 370 15.66 -1.08 39.34
C SER A 370 14.41 -0.20 39.32
N ARG A 371 14.33 0.77 38.41
CA ARG A 371 13.14 1.63 38.28
C ARG A 371 11.88 0.86 37.89
N CYS A 372 11.98 -0.07 36.94
CA CYS A 372 10.84 -0.87 36.53
C CYS A 372 10.34 -1.78 37.66
N CYS A 373 11.23 -2.41 38.43
CA CYS A 373 10.87 -3.20 39.61
C CYS A 373 10.27 -2.35 40.74
N ALA A 374 10.67 -1.07 40.86
CA ALA A 374 10.03 -0.15 41.79
C ALA A 374 8.56 0.16 41.41
N LEU A 375 8.25 0.24 40.11
CA LEU A 375 6.88 0.45 39.62
C LEU A 375 6.03 -0.83 39.62
N GLU A 376 6.62 -1.98 39.35
CA GLU A 376 5.95 -3.28 39.31
C GLU A 376 6.83 -4.34 40.00
N PRO A 377 6.70 -4.49 41.34
CA PRO A 377 7.54 -5.40 42.12
C PRO A 377 7.47 -6.87 41.68
N SER A 378 6.41 -7.29 40.99
CA SER A 378 6.34 -8.66 40.44
C SER A 378 7.43 -8.95 39.40
N LEU A 379 8.12 -7.93 38.87
CA LEU A 379 9.26 -8.08 37.96
C LEU A 379 10.53 -8.65 38.61
N TYR A 380 10.63 -8.71 39.94
CA TYR A 380 11.76 -9.39 40.61
C TYR A 380 11.86 -10.88 40.25
N GLY A 381 10.74 -11.50 39.86
CA GLY A 381 10.70 -12.89 39.38
C GLY A 381 10.87 -13.06 37.87
N ALA A 382 11.14 -11.99 37.12
CA ALA A 382 11.30 -12.07 35.67
C ALA A 382 12.60 -12.78 35.27
N CYS A 383 12.57 -13.51 34.15
CA CYS A 383 13.72 -14.25 33.62
C CYS A 383 14.03 -13.88 32.15
N ASP A 384 15.07 -14.49 31.57
CA ASP A 384 15.51 -14.28 30.18
C ASP A 384 15.68 -12.79 29.81
N ILE A 385 16.45 -12.07 30.61
CA ILE A 385 16.70 -10.63 30.41
C ILE A 385 17.62 -10.43 29.21
N LYS A 386 17.11 -9.78 28.17
CA LYS A 386 17.84 -9.42 26.96
C LYS A 386 17.97 -7.92 26.83
N GLU A 387 19.19 -7.44 26.60
CA GLU A 387 19.49 -6.02 26.43
C GLU A 387 19.48 -5.67 24.94
N ILE A 388 18.79 -4.58 24.58
CA ILE A 388 18.69 -4.14 23.19
C ILE A 388 18.84 -2.62 23.14
N VAL A 389 19.58 -2.13 22.14
CA VAL A 389 19.85 -0.70 21.93
C VAL A 389 19.38 -0.27 20.55
N GLY A 390 18.72 0.88 20.47
CA GLY A 390 18.28 1.49 19.22
C GLY A 390 18.51 2.99 19.21
N LEU A 391 18.68 3.58 18.03
CA LEU A 391 18.92 5.00 17.85
C LEU A 391 17.69 5.67 17.25
N ARG A 392 16.98 6.47 18.05
CA ARG A 392 15.78 7.15 17.58
C ARG A 392 16.15 8.26 16.59
N PRO A 393 15.53 8.33 15.39
CA PRO A 393 15.79 9.39 14.40
C PRO A 393 15.12 10.71 14.78
N VAL A 394 15.62 11.40 15.80
CA VAL A 394 14.98 12.59 16.36
C VAL A 394 15.22 13.81 15.49
N ARG A 395 14.13 14.50 15.14
CA ARG A 395 14.07 15.81 14.51
C ARG A 395 12.94 16.59 15.18
N ALA A 396 13.01 17.92 15.21
CA ALA A 396 11.99 18.75 15.86
C ALA A 396 10.58 18.63 15.22
N GLY A 397 10.52 18.29 13.93
CA GLY A 397 9.30 17.85 13.26
C GLY A 397 9.61 16.77 12.24
N ILE A 398 8.61 15.98 11.87
CA ILE A 398 8.75 15.00 10.79
C ILE A 398 8.99 15.76 9.49
N ARG A 399 10.06 15.43 8.76
CA ARG A 399 10.27 15.98 7.41
C ARG A 399 9.43 15.14 6.46
N LEU A 400 8.28 15.68 6.08
CA LEU A 400 7.36 15.10 5.12
C LEU A 400 7.05 16.14 4.03
N GLN A 401 7.81 16.10 2.93
CA GLN A 401 7.73 17.11 1.86
C GLN A 401 8.34 16.61 0.55
N LYS A 402 7.85 17.15 -0.57
CA LYS A 402 8.46 17.04 -1.90
C LYS A 402 9.66 18.00 -2.02
N GLU A 403 10.69 17.56 -2.72
CA GLU A 403 11.86 18.33 -3.10
C GLU A 403 12.31 17.90 -4.50
N ILE A 404 12.78 18.84 -5.31
CA ILE A 404 13.38 18.54 -6.62
C ILE A 404 14.87 18.82 -6.51
N LEU A 405 15.67 17.77 -6.45
CA LEU A 405 17.12 17.90 -6.45
C LEU A 405 17.60 18.16 -7.88
N ALA A 406 18.56 19.06 -8.04
CA ALA A 406 19.15 19.39 -9.33
C ALA A 406 20.67 19.22 -9.29
N GLN A 407 21.21 18.44 -10.24
CA GLN A 407 22.65 18.21 -10.39
C GLN A 407 22.94 17.98 -11.88
N ASP A 408 23.98 18.63 -12.40
CA ASP A 408 24.44 18.48 -13.79
C ASP A 408 23.32 18.67 -14.84
N GLY A 409 22.40 19.60 -14.59
CA GLY A 409 21.25 19.89 -15.46
C GLY A 409 20.11 18.86 -15.41
N ARG A 410 20.23 17.82 -14.58
CA ARG A 410 19.20 16.79 -14.36
C ARG A 410 18.36 17.12 -13.14
N ARG A 411 17.16 16.54 -13.06
CA ARG A 411 16.21 16.72 -11.95
C ARG A 411 15.81 15.38 -11.36
N LEU A 412 15.87 15.27 -10.05
CA LEU A 412 15.40 14.11 -9.30
C LEU A 412 14.29 14.54 -8.34
N THR A 413 13.08 14.01 -8.53
CA THR A 413 11.98 14.25 -7.60
C THR A 413 12.15 13.36 -6.39
N VAL A 414 12.22 13.95 -5.21
CA VAL A 414 12.36 13.26 -3.93
C VAL A 414 11.23 13.64 -2.99
N VAL A 415 10.57 12.66 -2.37
CA VAL A 415 9.67 12.87 -1.24
C VAL A 415 10.37 12.42 0.03
N HIS A 416 10.74 13.37 0.89
CA HIS A 416 11.33 13.07 2.18
C HIS A 416 10.25 12.64 3.16
N HIS A 417 10.50 11.57 3.92
CA HIS A 417 9.58 11.04 4.93
C HIS A 417 10.36 10.40 6.09
N TYR A 418 10.94 11.22 6.96
CA TYR A 418 11.76 10.76 8.09
C TYR A 418 11.73 11.75 9.27
N GLY A 419 12.43 11.41 10.35
CA GLY A 419 12.54 12.26 11.54
C GLY A 419 11.48 11.98 12.61
N HIS A 420 10.94 10.76 12.65
CA HIS A 420 9.88 10.34 13.56
C HIS A 420 10.30 10.17 15.03
N GLY A 421 11.58 10.32 15.38
CA GLY A 421 12.06 10.20 16.75
C GLY A 421 11.50 8.96 17.48
N SER A 422 10.80 9.20 18.59
CA SER A 422 10.15 8.15 19.39
C SER A 422 8.74 7.76 18.90
N GLY A 423 8.14 8.53 17.99
CA GLY A 423 6.75 8.39 17.57
C GLY A 423 6.55 7.62 16.26
N GLY A 424 7.55 6.87 15.80
CA GLY A 424 7.50 6.11 14.55
C GLY A 424 6.27 5.22 14.43
N PHE A 425 6.11 4.23 15.32
CA PHE A 425 4.96 3.33 15.32
C PHE A 425 3.62 4.04 15.52
N SER A 426 3.58 5.12 16.30
CA SER A 426 2.34 5.85 16.58
C SER A 426 1.84 6.68 15.40
N MET A 427 2.71 7.04 14.45
CA MET A 427 2.35 7.95 13.34
C MET A 427 2.62 7.36 11.95
N HIS A 428 3.15 6.14 11.86
CA HIS A 428 3.69 5.60 10.60
C HIS A 428 2.63 5.57 9.49
N TRP A 429 1.41 5.12 9.78
CA TRP A 429 0.39 4.94 8.75
C TRP A 429 -0.19 6.29 8.30
N GLY A 430 -0.52 7.17 9.23
CA GLY A 430 -1.05 8.50 8.88
C GLY A 430 -0.04 9.33 8.09
N THR A 431 1.24 9.29 8.49
CA THR A 431 2.29 9.96 7.71
C THR A 431 2.56 9.27 6.36
N ALA A 432 2.38 7.95 6.25
CA ALA A 432 2.46 7.21 4.98
C ALA A 432 1.30 7.56 4.02
N LEU A 433 0.08 7.76 4.54
CA LEU A 433 -1.05 8.24 3.75
C LEU A 433 -0.77 9.64 3.17
N GLU A 434 -0.17 10.53 3.96
CA GLU A 434 0.21 11.84 3.47
C GLU A 434 1.38 11.80 2.47
N ALA A 435 2.38 10.93 2.68
CA ALA A 435 3.44 10.70 1.70
C ALA A 435 2.86 10.21 0.35
N ALA A 436 1.90 9.28 0.39
CA ALA A 436 1.22 8.79 -0.79
C ALA A 436 0.41 9.88 -1.50
N LYS A 437 -0.23 10.81 -0.77
CA LYS A 437 -0.92 11.96 -1.36
C LYS A 437 0.05 12.88 -2.10
N LEU A 438 1.19 13.23 -1.47
CA LEU A 438 2.24 14.03 -2.11
C LEU A 438 2.79 13.34 -3.38
N LEU A 439 2.91 12.01 -3.37
CA LEU A 439 3.32 11.24 -4.54
C LEU A 439 2.28 11.26 -5.66
N SER A 440 1.00 11.12 -5.34
CA SER A 440 -0.07 11.25 -6.33
C SER A 440 -0.04 12.62 -7.03
N GLU A 441 0.23 13.70 -6.30
CA GLU A 441 0.43 15.04 -6.88
C GLU A 441 1.66 15.07 -7.81
N CYS A 442 2.78 14.49 -7.38
CA CYS A 442 3.98 14.40 -8.22
C CYS A 442 3.77 13.61 -9.51
N VAL A 443 3.01 12.51 -9.45
CA VAL A 443 2.69 11.67 -10.62
C VAL A 443 1.79 12.43 -11.60
N GLN A 444 0.85 13.22 -11.10
CA GLN A 444 0.02 14.08 -11.95
C GLN A 444 0.86 15.15 -12.66
N ASP A 445 1.81 15.78 -11.96
CA ASP A 445 2.73 16.74 -12.57
C ASP A 445 3.54 16.12 -13.71
N LEU A 446 4.05 14.88 -13.54
CA LEU A 446 4.80 14.15 -14.57
C LEU A 446 3.97 13.82 -15.82
N GLY A 447 2.66 13.64 -15.65
CA GLY A 447 1.73 13.34 -16.75
C GLY A 447 1.26 14.56 -17.54
N THR A 448 1.53 15.78 -17.07
CA THR A 448 1.16 17.01 -17.78
C THR A 448 2.29 17.49 -18.70
N PRO A 449 2.10 17.57 -20.03
CA PRO A 449 3.11 18.13 -20.91
C PRO A 449 3.34 19.61 -20.57
N ILE A 450 4.60 19.97 -20.34
CA ILE A 450 5.03 21.34 -20.09
C ILE A 450 4.52 22.21 -21.25
N PRO A 451 3.81 23.33 -21.01
CA PRO A 451 3.47 24.27 -22.06
C PRO A 451 4.77 24.73 -22.70
N THR A 452 4.96 24.43 -23.99
CA THR A 452 6.03 25.01 -24.77
C THR A 452 5.85 26.51 -24.75
N SER A 453 6.60 27.20 -23.89
CA SER A 453 6.74 28.65 -23.94
C SER A 453 7.36 28.96 -25.29
N LYS A 454 6.53 29.47 -26.21
CA LYS A 454 7.01 30.10 -27.44
C LYS A 454 7.81 31.32 -27.00
N LEU A 455 9.14 31.20 -27.02
CA LEU A 455 10.05 32.32 -27.15
C LEU A 455 10.02 32.81 -28.59
#